data_AF-A0A9W4N8P5-F1
#
_entry.id   AF-A0A9W4N8P5-F1
#
_cell.length_a   1.000
_cell.length_b   1.000
_cell.length_c   1.000
_cell.angle_alpha   90.00
_cell.angle_beta   90.00
_cell.angle_gamma   90.00
#
_symmetry.space_group_name_H-M   'P 1'
#
loop_
_entity.id
_entity.type
_entity.pdbx_description
1 polymer ?
#
loop_
_entity_poly.entity_id
_entity_poly.type
_entity_poly.pdbx_seq_one_letter_code
_entity_poly.pdbx_strand_id
1 'polypeptide(L)'
;MASQAVDQHAEGDELVEVKPGNSPKQDELASSSDDDSDDDSDDDSDDELEDFRAVMASINMDQVAVLTSQIRKSIQPDNQAEAFVVTEIGSPMFGSYNLLYPVIFGDGVRWLLRIPAHGTRDQFGEGHAESLRSEALMMRLIRRETTIPLPEVFAFDNSCENQINCPFTLISYIEGKKLSDVWFDKTSPKDIVQARRTRSLQDIAASMIQLDKFSFDKGGSLIFDQQDQLSDIGCITLADSAAMLKGLKDDDPDESPIYNEVGPFSDPKEYYTCHLDLRGEKDDSFDTGAIQLIRMFFDSMKEPCDGRKPFVLEHSDFDIQNFIVSEDGELLGIIDWDGVGSVPRTLGNERYPGWLTRDWDPVMYGWDEDMEKGIKPDGRVWEDSPDALKLYRSVYASAMRSYQHNEAELNTATVTTNSLIYENLLIAASAPMFMPTIVKKVFEEIAATVQEDLQQQVELDIESENGEEDVKVFSVLEALGATVQSVLKALGVTVQEEQQAELDIESENGEEEFEFFSVLEALGENRLSEHHQKVLTDGIRKLVEGSAQL
;
A
#
# COMPACT_ATOMS: atom_id res chain seq x y z
N MET A 1 -4.49 2.36 6.28
CA MET A 1 -3.91 2.72 4.97
C MET A 1 -4.44 4.07 4.50
N ALA A 2 -3.54 4.90 3.97
CA ALA A 2 -3.63 6.36 3.87
C ALA A 2 -3.79 7.10 5.22
N SER A 3 -2.89 6.83 6.17
CA SER A 3 -2.41 7.87 7.07
C SER A 3 -0.95 8.13 6.75
N GLN A 4 -0.71 8.49 5.49
CA GLN A 4 0.52 9.19 5.11
C GLN A 4 0.19 10.67 5.26
N ALA A 5 0.73 11.27 6.32
CA ALA A 5 0.95 12.70 6.30
C ALA A 5 1.82 12.97 5.06
N VAL A 6 1.32 13.88 4.23
CA VAL A 6 1.98 14.32 3.01
C VAL A 6 3.17 15.16 3.45
N ASP A 7 4.39 14.65 3.29
CA ASP A 7 5.58 15.50 3.27
C ASP A 7 5.49 16.37 2.00
N GLN A 8 5.23 17.64 2.21
CA GLN A 8 5.11 18.67 1.18
C GLN A 8 6.31 19.61 1.32
N HIS A 9 7.35 19.39 0.52
CA HIS A 9 8.26 20.47 0.12
C HIS A 9 8.09 20.75 -1.37
N ALA A 10 7.22 21.71 -1.67
CA ALA A 10 7.13 22.35 -2.97
C ALA A 10 7.73 23.76 -2.85
N GLU A 11 9.03 23.90 -3.13
CA GLU A 11 9.59 25.22 -3.40
C GLU A 11 9.33 25.57 -4.87
N GLY A 12 8.55 26.62 -5.07
CA GLY A 12 8.57 27.38 -6.31
C GLY A 12 9.80 28.28 -6.35
N ASP A 13 10.38 28.50 -7.53
CA ASP A 13 10.43 29.88 -8.02
C ASP A 13 10.83 30.05 -9.49
N GLU A 14 10.23 31.11 -10.01
CA GLU A 14 10.68 32.08 -11.01
C GLU A 14 11.80 31.76 -12.02
N LEU A 15 11.37 31.84 -13.28
CA LEU A 15 12.01 32.50 -14.43
C LEU A 15 13.25 33.38 -14.14
N VAL A 16 14.42 32.99 -14.70
CA VAL A 16 15.45 33.97 -15.12
C VAL A 16 16.05 33.61 -16.48
N GLU A 17 16.06 34.63 -17.35
CA GLU A 17 16.57 34.64 -18.72
C GLU A 17 18.10 34.41 -18.86
N VAL A 18 18.45 33.51 -19.79
CA VAL A 18 19.47 33.57 -20.86
C VAL A 18 20.61 34.62 -20.76
N LYS A 19 21.89 34.17 -20.81
CA LYS A 19 22.85 34.35 -21.94
C LYS A 19 24.29 33.82 -21.68
N PRO A 20 25.09 33.59 -22.75
CA PRO A 20 25.99 32.43 -22.88
C PRO A 20 27.49 32.77 -22.92
N GLY A 21 28.37 31.76 -22.88
CA GLY A 21 29.75 31.96 -23.31
C GLY A 21 30.74 30.80 -23.14
N ASN A 22 31.09 30.20 -24.28
CA ASN A 22 32.39 29.63 -24.68
C ASN A 22 33.01 28.38 -24.00
N SER A 23 33.23 27.39 -24.87
CA SER A 23 34.10 26.22 -24.83
C SER A 23 35.58 26.57 -25.18
N PRO A 24 36.49 25.60 -25.46
CA PRO A 24 37.00 24.46 -24.67
C PRO A 24 38.57 24.39 -24.65
N LYS A 25 39.17 23.46 -23.86
CA LYS A 25 40.43 22.67 -24.10
C LYS A 25 41.01 22.12 -22.78
N GLN A 26 41.09 20.79 -22.60
CA GLN A 26 42.21 19.85 -22.90
C GLN A 26 43.45 20.00 -22.00
N ASP A 27 43.73 18.96 -21.19
CA ASP A 27 45.03 18.25 -21.00
C ASP A 27 44.90 17.29 -19.77
N GLU A 28 44.88 15.96 -19.98
CA GLU A 28 45.98 14.99 -19.79
C GLU A 28 46.30 14.56 -18.33
N LEU A 29 45.94 13.30 -18.02
CA LEU A 29 46.68 12.26 -17.27
C LEU A 29 47.27 12.58 -15.87
N ALA A 30 46.71 11.97 -14.82
CA ALA A 30 47.45 11.11 -13.87
C ALA A 30 46.52 10.42 -12.86
N SER A 31 46.93 9.22 -12.47
CA SER A 31 46.33 8.31 -11.50
C SER A 31 46.29 8.84 -10.06
N SER A 32 45.16 8.66 -9.37
CA SER A 32 45.12 8.25 -7.96
C SER A 32 43.82 7.50 -7.70
N SER A 33 43.98 6.42 -6.94
CA SER A 33 42.92 5.63 -6.31
C SER A 33 42.27 6.46 -5.22
N ASP A 34 40.98 6.74 -5.34
CA ASP A 34 40.15 7.21 -4.24
C ASP A 34 38.87 6.38 -4.24
N ASP A 35 38.57 5.90 -3.05
CA ASP A 35 37.54 4.95 -2.65
C ASP A 35 36.36 5.84 -2.22
N ASP A 36 35.54 6.25 -3.18
CA ASP A 36 34.38 7.10 -2.93
C ASP A 36 33.17 6.22 -2.59
N SER A 37 32.98 6.00 -1.29
CA SER A 37 31.70 5.64 -0.72
C SER A 37 30.84 6.92 -0.70
N ASP A 38 29.99 7.08 -1.70
CA ASP A 38 29.02 8.16 -1.77
C ASP A 38 27.98 7.99 -0.64
N ASP A 39 28.14 8.82 0.39
CA ASP A 39 27.25 9.02 1.53
C ASP A 39 26.28 10.15 1.14
N ASP A 40 25.16 9.79 0.51
CA ASP A 40 24.05 10.70 0.25
C ASP A 40 23.22 10.84 1.55
N SER A 41 23.58 11.76 2.46
CA SER A 41 22.72 12.12 3.61
C SER A 41 23.04 13.45 4.32
N ASP A 42 23.16 14.59 3.60
CA ASP A 42 23.48 15.87 4.27
C ASP A 42 22.41 16.97 4.22
N ASP A 43 21.23 16.79 3.60
CA ASP A 43 20.15 17.83 3.65
C ASP A 43 18.87 17.39 4.39
N ASP A 44 18.57 16.09 4.53
CA ASP A 44 17.36 15.60 5.24
C ASP A 44 17.60 15.29 6.74
N SER A 45 18.87 15.28 7.20
CA SER A 45 19.21 14.77 8.54
C SER A 45 18.94 15.75 9.68
N ASP A 46 18.89 17.05 9.41
CA ASP A 46 18.61 18.07 10.43
C ASP A 46 17.12 18.13 10.80
N ASP A 47 16.22 17.89 9.83
CA ASP A 47 14.76 17.93 10.02
C ASP A 47 14.25 16.69 10.77
N GLU A 48 14.73 15.47 10.43
CA GLU A 48 14.39 14.26 11.21
C GLU A 48 14.80 14.39 12.68
N LEU A 49 15.94 15.03 12.95
CA LEU A 49 16.43 15.26 14.31
C LEU A 49 15.55 16.22 15.10
N GLU A 50 14.84 17.14 14.42
CA GLU A 50 13.94 18.10 15.05
C GLU A 50 12.73 17.40 15.67
N ASP A 51 12.12 16.45 14.96
CA ASP A 51 10.97 15.67 15.42
C ASP A 51 11.28 14.83 16.67
N PHE A 52 12.50 14.29 16.77
CA PHE A 52 12.92 13.47 17.90
C PHE A 52 13.52 14.27 19.05
N ARG A 53 13.76 15.57 18.88
CA ARG A 53 14.47 16.39 19.87
C ARG A 53 13.80 16.39 21.25
N ALA A 54 12.48 16.50 21.27
CA ALA A 54 11.71 16.56 22.52
C ALA A 54 11.79 15.24 23.31
N VAL A 55 11.67 14.10 22.63
CA VAL A 55 11.77 12.80 23.27
C VAL A 55 13.20 12.48 23.68
N MET A 56 14.21 12.77 22.84
CA MET A 56 15.62 12.62 23.19
C MET A 56 16.00 13.41 24.46
N ALA A 57 15.44 14.60 24.64
CA ALA A 57 15.64 15.40 25.86
C ALA A 57 14.91 14.86 27.10
N SER A 58 13.85 14.07 26.90
CA SER A 58 13.02 13.51 27.96
C SER A 58 13.57 12.19 28.51
N ILE A 59 14.24 11.39 27.67
CA ILE A 59 14.72 10.05 28.03
C ILE A 59 15.81 10.14 29.11
N ASN A 60 15.64 9.36 30.18
CA ASN A 60 16.68 9.16 31.17
C ASN A 60 17.65 8.04 30.73
N MET A 61 18.61 8.42 29.89
CA MET A 61 19.59 7.47 29.30
C MET A 61 20.42 6.72 30.34
N ASP A 62 20.68 7.32 31.51
CA ASP A 62 21.41 6.67 32.61
C ASP A 62 20.67 5.44 33.17
N GLN A 63 19.35 5.36 32.99
CA GLN A 63 18.54 4.23 33.46
C GLN A 63 18.29 3.17 32.39
N VAL A 64 18.51 3.45 31.10
CA VAL A 64 18.25 2.50 30.02
C VAL A 64 19.02 1.20 30.22
N ALA A 65 20.34 1.28 30.45
CA ALA A 65 21.17 0.10 30.68
C ALA A 65 20.73 -0.69 31.92
N VAL A 66 20.34 0.01 32.99
CA VAL A 66 19.89 -0.59 34.26
C VAL A 66 18.57 -1.34 34.06
N LEU A 67 17.57 -0.67 33.50
CA LEU A 67 16.24 -1.20 33.25
C LEU A 67 16.31 -2.43 32.34
N THR A 68 16.98 -2.32 31.21
CA THR A 68 17.06 -3.41 30.22
C THR A 68 17.83 -4.61 30.77
N SER A 69 18.88 -4.40 31.56
CA SER A 69 19.58 -5.48 32.27
C SER A 69 18.68 -6.20 33.29
N GLN A 70 17.85 -5.45 34.02
CA GLN A 70 16.92 -6.03 35.00
C GLN A 70 15.83 -6.87 34.31
N ILE A 71 15.25 -6.33 33.24
CA ILE A 71 14.26 -7.03 32.41
C ILE A 71 14.85 -8.34 31.90
N ARG A 72 16.05 -8.30 31.30
CA ARG A 72 16.70 -9.51 30.78
C ARG A 72 16.92 -10.58 31.84
N LYS A 73 17.41 -10.20 33.01
CA LYS A 73 17.59 -11.12 34.16
C LYS A 73 16.28 -11.71 34.66
N SER A 74 15.18 -10.96 34.55
CA SER A 74 13.86 -11.44 34.98
C SER A 74 13.26 -12.48 34.03
N ILE A 75 13.52 -12.34 32.73
CA ILE A 75 13.02 -13.26 31.69
C ILE A 75 13.85 -14.54 31.66
N GLN A 76 15.17 -14.42 31.82
CA GLN A 76 16.11 -15.55 31.84
C GLN A 76 16.85 -15.60 33.18
N PRO A 77 16.26 -16.18 34.23
CA PRO A 77 16.93 -16.37 35.51
C PRO A 77 17.97 -17.52 35.39
N ASP A 78 19.07 -17.26 34.67
CA ASP A 78 20.22 -18.15 34.57
C ASP A 78 21.32 -17.73 35.56
N ASN A 79 22.23 -18.64 35.89
CA ASN A 79 23.37 -18.42 36.78
C ASN A 79 24.44 -17.48 36.18
N GLN A 80 24.25 -16.97 34.96
CA GLN A 80 25.17 -16.04 34.26
C GLN A 80 24.72 -14.57 34.38
N ALA A 81 24.42 -14.11 35.60
CA ALA A 81 23.87 -12.77 35.83
C ALA A 81 24.76 -11.60 35.34
N GLU A 82 26.06 -11.82 35.14
CA GLU A 82 26.98 -10.82 34.58
C GLU A 82 26.87 -10.69 33.05
N ALA A 83 26.54 -11.79 32.35
CA ALA A 83 26.38 -11.81 30.89
C ALA A 83 25.16 -11.01 30.43
N PHE A 84 24.14 -10.87 31.30
CA PHE A 84 22.90 -10.14 31.02
C PHE A 84 22.96 -8.66 31.38
N VAL A 85 24.14 -8.14 31.70
CA VAL A 85 24.35 -6.71 31.89
C VAL A 85 24.59 -6.06 30.53
N VAL A 86 23.92 -4.93 30.29
CA VAL A 86 24.16 -4.08 29.13
C VAL A 86 25.59 -3.55 29.17
N THR A 87 26.36 -3.82 28.12
CA THR A 87 27.73 -3.32 27.95
C THR A 87 27.79 -2.06 27.11
N GLU A 88 26.83 -1.89 26.19
CA GLU A 88 26.81 -0.78 25.25
C GLU A 88 25.37 -0.45 24.84
N ILE A 89 25.09 0.85 24.71
CA ILE A 89 23.91 1.36 24.02
C ILE A 89 24.45 2.02 22.74
N GLY A 90 24.01 1.53 21.59
CA GLY A 90 24.42 2.03 20.29
C GLY A 90 23.89 3.44 20.02
N SER A 91 24.39 4.04 18.94
CA SER A 91 23.87 5.32 18.43
C SER A 91 22.36 5.23 18.14
N PRO A 92 21.62 6.33 18.31
CA PRO A 92 20.21 6.37 17.94
C PRO A 92 20.05 6.09 16.44
N MET A 93 19.00 5.36 16.11
CA MET A 93 18.48 5.22 14.76
C MET A 93 17.09 5.84 14.73
N PHE A 94 16.76 6.50 13.63
CA PHE A 94 15.49 7.19 13.44
C PHE A 94 14.66 6.40 12.44
N GLY A 95 13.43 6.05 12.82
CA GLY A 95 12.39 5.64 11.88
C GLY A 95 11.32 6.72 11.84
N SER A 96 10.34 6.61 10.94
CA SER A 96 9.36 7.69 10.69
C SER A 96 8.60 8.17 11.93
N TYR A 97 8.38 7.30 12.92
CA TYR A 97 7.65 7.66 14.15
C TYR A 97 8.32 7.19 15.43
N ASN A 98 9.52 6.61 15.35
CA ASN A 98 10.14 5.94 16.47
C ASN A 98 11.65 6.18 16.53
N LEU A 99 12.11 6.53 17.73
CA LEU A 99 13.51 6.55 18.10
C LEU A 99 13.93 5.16 18.57
N LEU A 100 15.03 4.65 18.01
CA LEU A 100 15.51 3.30 18.24
C LEU A 100 16.92 3.32 18.81
N TYR A 101 17.16 2.58 19.90
CA TYR A 101 18.50 2.37 20.45
C TYR A 101 18.86 0.88 20.45
N PRO A 102 19.91 0.47 19.72
CA PRO A 102 20.49 -0.86 19.89
C PRO A 102 21.04 -1.03 21.31
N VAL A 103 20.68 -2.11 21.98
CA VAL A 103 21.16 -2.44 23.33
C VAL A 103 21.95 -3.74 23.26
N ILE A 104 23.24 -3.67 23.56
CA ILE A 104 24.18 -4.79 23.48
C ILE A 104 24.54 -5.24 24.90
N PHE A 105 24.44 -6.55 25.12
CA PHE A 105 24.76 -7.15 26.41
C PHE A 105 26.12 -7.85 26.42
N GLY A 106 26.60 -8.23 27.60
CA GLY A 106 27.90 -8.86 27.80
C GLY A 106 28.12 -10.20 27.09
N ASP A 107 27.06 -10.88 26.68
CA ASP A 107 27.14 -12.09 25.83
C ASP A 107 27.03 -11.81 24.32
N GLY A 108 26.97 -10.55 23.91
CA GLY A 108 26.86 -10.13 22.52
C GLY A 108 25.45 -10.21 21.94
N VAL A 109 24.45 -10.66 22.70
CA VAL A 109 23.04 -10.56 22.27
C VAL A 109 22.67 -9.08 22.14
N ARG A 110 21.85 -8.76 21.12
CA ARG A 110 21.37 -7.41 20.86
C ARG A 110 19.86 -7.34 20.94
N TRP A 111 19.36 -6.36 21.67
CA TRP A 111 17.96 -5.95 21.68
C TRP A 111 17.83 -4.56 21.05
N LEU A 112 16.60 -4.15 20.74
CA LEU A 112 16.27 -2.81 20.30
C LEU A 112 15.30 -2.19 21.30
N LEU A 113 15.65 -1.01 21.81
CA LEU A 113 14.74 -0.16 22.57
C LEU A 113 14.05 0.77 21.58
N ARG A 114 12.73 0.64 21.46
CA ARG A 114 11.89 1.45 20.60
C ARG A 114 11.08 2.43 21.43
N ILE A 115 11.14 3.71 21.10
CA ILE A 115 10.46 4.81 21.80
C ILE A 115 9.70 5.66 20.77
N PRO A 116 8.40 5.87 20.90
CA PRO A 116 7.64 6.74 20.00
C PRO A 116 8.17 8.18 20.00
N ALA A 117 8.16 8.85 18.84
CA ALA A 117 8.57 10.25 18.69
C ALA A 117 7.83 11.18 19.67
N HIS A 118 6.51 10.96 19.80
CA HIS A 118 5.62 11.67 20.71
C HIS A 118 5.66 11.12 22.16
N GLY A 119 6.69 10.35 22.52
CA GLY A 119 6.87 9.67 23.81
C GLY A 119 7.20 10.60 24.99
N THR A 120 6.65 11.81 25.01
CA THR A 120 6.84 12.81 26.08
C THR A 120 5.58 12.93 26.94
N ARG A 121 5.71 13.43 28.17
CA ARG A 121 4.56 13.52 29.11
C ARG A 121 3.43 14.43 28.63
N ASP A 122 3.76 15.40 27.81
CA ASP A 122 2.84 16.40 27.25
C ASP A 122 2.13 15.91 25.98
N GLN A 123 2.73 14.99 25.22
CA GLN A 123 2.20 14.52 23.93
C GLN A 123 1.65 13.08 24.00
N PHE A 124 2.15 12.25 24.92
CA PHE A 124 1.76 10.85 25.03
C PHE A 124 0.45 10.65 25.80
N GLY A 125 -0.68 10.76 25.09
CA GLY A 125 -2.03 10.55 25.63
C GLY A 125 -2.48 9.09 25.69
N GLU A 126 -3.72 8.89 26.15
CA GLU A 126 -4.34 7.57 26.34
C GLU A 126 -4.44 6.76 25.04
N GLY A 127 -4.78 7.40 23.92
CA GLY A 127 -4.83 6.74 22.60
C GLY A 127 -3.46 6.21 22.15
N HIS A 128 -2.39 6.98 22.36
CA HIS A 128 -1.02 6.56 22.08
C HIS A 128 -0.60 5.38 22.98
N ALA A 129 -0.97 5.44 24.25
CA ALA A 129 -0.70 4.38 25.22
C ALA A 129 -1.40 3.06 24.86
N GLU A 130 -2.66 3.11 24.42
CA GLU A 130 -3.38 1.92 23.99
C GLU A 130 -2.86 1.39 22.65
N SER A 131 -2.43 2.26 21.73
CA SER A 131 -1.81 1.85 20.46
C SER A 131 -0.53 1.05 20.67
N LEU A 132 0.42 1.57 21.48
CA LEU A 132 1.67 0.88 21.81
C LEU A 132 1.40 -0.47 22.51
N ARG A 133 0.44 -0.48 23.45
CA ARG A 133 0.03 -1.71 24.14
C ARG A 133 -0.56 -2.72 23.16
N SER A 134 -1.49 -2.30 22.29
CA SER A 134 -2.15 -3.16 21.31
C SER A 134 -1.14 -3.77 20.34
N GLU A 135 -0.20 -2.98 19.81
CA GLU A 135 0.90 -3.43 18.95
C GLU A 135 1.73 -4.54 19.65
N ALA A 136 2.22 -4.26 20.86
CA ALA A 136 3.06 -5.17 21.62
C ALA A 136 2.35 -6.51 21.94
N LEU A 137 1.06 -6.46 22.30
CA LEU A 137 0.25 -7.64 22.57
C LEU A 137 -0.07 -8.41 21.30
N MET A 138 -0.29 -7.70 20.20
CA MET A 138 -0.55 -8.32 18.91
C MET A 138 0.66 -9.10 18.39
N MET A 139 1.85 -8.50 18.44
CA MET A 139 3.10 -9.19 18.09
C MET A 139 3.30 -10.46 18.94
N ARG A 140 3.01 -10.39 20.24
CA ARG A 140 3.06 -11.58 21.12
C ARG A 140 2.07 -12.66 20.71
N LEU A 141 0.84 -12.28 20.32
CA LEU A 141 -0.18 -13.20 19.84
C LEU A 141 0.24 -13.88 18.52
N ILE A 142 0.70 -13.11 17.53
CA ILE A 142 1.15 -13.65 16.24
C ILE A 142 2.30 -14.62 16.45
N ARG A 143 3.31 -14.25 17.24
CA ARG A 143 4.47 -15.11 17.54
C ARG A 143 4.08 -16.40 18.26
N ARG A 144 3.03 -16.36 19.10
CA ARG A 144 2.55 -17.54 19.84
C ARG A 144 1.84 -18.53 18.93
N GLU A 145 1.04 -18.04 17.98
CA GLU A 145 0.13 -18.87 17.18
C GLU A 145 0.68 -19.21 15.78
N THR A 146 1.78 -18.57 15.34
CA THR A 146 2.36 -18.72 14.01
C THR A 146 3.87 -18.97 14.06
N THR A 147 4.46 -19.27 12.90
CA THR A 147 5.93 -19.30 12.73
C THR A 147 6.42 -18.08 11.95
N ILE A 148 5.62 -17.03 11.85
CA ILE A 148 6.01 -15.79 11.16
C ILE A 148 7.25 -15.23 11.86
N PRO A 149 8.32 -14.92 11.11
CA PRO A 149 9.49 -14.30 11.70
C PRO A 149 9.16 -12.84 12.00
N LEU A 150 9.04 -12.48 13.28
CA LEU A 150 8.87 -11.11 13.75
C LEU A 150 9.67 -10.87 15.04
N PRO A 151 10.01 -9.61 15.38
CA PRO A 151 10.75 -9.30 16.61
C PRO A 151 10.06 -9.85 17.87
N GLU A 152 10.82 -10.43 18.78
CA GLU A 152 10.29 -10.86 20.08
C GLU A 152 10.10 -9.66 21.00
N VAL A 153 8.88 -9.45 21.50
CA VAL A 153 8.59 -8.39 22.49
C VAL A 153 8.91 -8.89 23.91
N PHE A 154 10.06 -8.47 24.43
CA PHE A 154 10.52 -8.83 25.77
C PHE A 154 9.73 -8.08 26.85
N ALA A 155 9.55 -6.77 26.67
CA ALA A 155 8.82 -5.92 27.60
C ALA A 155 8.30 -4.67 26.88
N PHE A 156 7.28 -4.04 27.43
CA PHE A 156 6.85 -2.71 27.03
C PHE A 156 6.30 -1.96 28.25
N ASP A 157 6.33 -0.64 28.20
CA ASP A 157 5.66 0.25 29.14
C ASP A 157 4.98 1.34 28.33
N ASN A 158 3.66 1.43 28.43
CA ASN A 158 2.85 2.38 27.69
C ASN A 158 2.59 3.67 28.49
N SER A 159 3.51 4.05 29.38
CA SER A 159 3.42 5.28 30.17
C SER A 159 4.76 6.01 30.20
N CYS A 160 4.73 7.30 30.52
CA CYS A 160 5.94 8.07 30.85
C CYS A 160 6.31 7.99 32.36
N GLU A 161 5.58 7.19 33.14
CA GLU A 161 5.73 7.07 34.60
C GLU A 161 6.66 5.91 34.98
N ASN A 162 7.79 5.80 34.28
CA ASN A 162 8.78 4.74 34.45
C ASN A 162 10.21 5.28 34.61
N GLN A 163 11.18 4.38 34.79
CA GLN A 163 12.57 4.75 35.09
C GLN A 163 13.28 5.54 33.97
N ILE A 164 12.87 5.35 32.72
CA ILE A 164 13.46 6.03 31.55
C ILE A 164 12.65 7.27 31.12
N ASN A 165 11.57 7.62 31.81
CA ASN A 165 10.67 8.76 31.59
C ASN A 165 9.90 8.77 30.24
N CYS A 166 10.02 7.72 29.44
CA CYS A 166 9.38 7.59 28.13
C CYS A 166 8.71 6.23 27.99
N PRO A 167 7.61 6.12 27.24
CA PRO A 167 7.01 4.85 26.90
C PRO A 167 7.97 4.10 25.97
N PHE A 168 7.94 2.78 26.02
CA PHE A 168 8.88 1.98 25.22
C PHE A 168 8.36 0.59 24.91
N THR A 169 8.94 0.01 23.87
CA THR A 169 8.90 -1.43 23.58
C THR A 169 10.33 -1.93 23.46
N LEU A 170 10.68 -2.99 24.20
CA LEU A 170 11.96 -3.70 24.10
C LEU A 170 11.76 -4.97 23.27
N ILE A 171 12.44 -5.03 22.13
CA ILE A 171 12.31 -6.12 21.16
C ILE A 171 13.65 -6.78 20.83
N SER A 172 13.62 -7.97 20.24
CA SER A 172 14.83 -8.60 19.67
C SER A 172 15.35 -7.83 18.46
N TYR A 173 16.67 -7.66 18.37
CA TYR A 173 17.31 -7.18 17.15
C TYR A 173 17.36 -8.30 16.10
N ILE A 174 17.04 -7.99 14.84
CA ILE A 174 17.09 -8.93 13.72
C ILE A 174 18.31 -8.58 12.86
N GLU A 175 19.25 -9.51 12.76
CA GLU A 175 20.44 -9.36 11.92
C GLU A 175 20.11 -9.75 10.48
N GLY A 176 20.17 -8.79 9.55
CA GLY A 176 19.85 -8.98 8.14
C GLY A 176 19.95 -7.68 7.35
N LYS A 177 19.47 -7.70 6.10
CA LYS A 177 19.41 -6.54 5.19
C LYS A 177 17.96 -6.15 4.94
N LYS A 178 17.70 -4.86 4.66
CA LYS A 178 16.39 -4.43 4.17
C LYS A 178 16.11 -5.11 2.84
N LEU A 179 14.86 -5.53 2.62
CA LEU A 179 14.48 -6.13 1.35
C LEU A 179 14.69 -5.17 0.19
N SER A 180 14.45 -3.86 0.36
CA SER A 180 14.71 -2.82 -0.65
C SER A 180 16.13 -2.92 -1.24
N ASP A 181 17.14 -3.08 -0.37
CA ASP A 181 18.55 -3.07 -0.77
C ASP A 181 18.90 -4.35 -1.54
N VAL A 182 18.34 -5.49 -1.12
CA VAL A 182 18.54 -6.78 -1.77
C VAL A 182 17.72 -6.89 -3.07
N TRP A 183 16.55 -6.26 -3.10
CA TRP A 183 15.63 -6.26 -4.23
C TRP A 183 16.18 -5.41 -5.38
N PHE A 184 16.71 -4.23 -5.08
CA PHE A 184 17.24 -3.31 -6.08
C PHE A 184 18.75 -3.37 -6.23
N ASP A 185 19.41 -4.41 -5.72
CA ASP A 185 20.86 -4.65 -5.89
C ASP A 185 21.25 -4.61 -7.38
N LYS A 186 21.98 -3.56 -7.76
CA LYS A 186 22.50 -3.37 -9.12
C LYS A 186 23.91 -3.94 -9.30
N THR A 187 24.54 -4.42 -8.23
CA THR A 187 25.92 -4.93 -8.24
C THR A 187 25.99 -6.41 -8.57
N SER A 188 24.94 -7.17 -8.21
CA SER A 188 24.85 -8.60 -8.48
C SER A 188 24.30 -8.92 -9.87
N PRO A 189 24.60 -10.11 -10.43
CA PRO A 189 24.00 -10.58 -11.68
C PRO A 189 22.46 -10.63 -11.61
N LYS A 190 21.78 -10.25 -12.70
CA LYS A 190 20.30 -10.17 -12.76
C LYS A 190 19.59 -11.47 -12.37
N ASP A 191 20.16 -12.63 -12.72
CA ASP A 191 19.62 -13.95 -12.36
C ASP A 191 19.70 -14.24 -10.85
N ILE A 192 20.75 -13.76 -10.18
CA ILE A 192 20.90 -13.85 -8.72
C ILE A 192 19.88 -12.94 -8.03
N VAL A 193 19.72 -11.70 -8.50
CA VAL A 193 18.73 -10.76 -7.96
C VAL A 193 17.32 -11.32 -8.15
N GLN A 194 17.01 -11.83 -9.34
CA GLN A 194 15.71 -12.46 -9.60
C GLN A 194 15.45 -13.67 -8.69
N ALA A 195 16.46 -14.50 -8.41
CA ALA A 195 16.34 -15.62 -7.48
C ALA A 195 16.06 -15.14 -6.04
N ARG A 196 16.77 -14.11 -5.57
CA ARG A 196 16.55 -13.49 -4.26
C ARG A 196 15.13 -12.93 -4.14
N ARG A 197 14.70 -12.12 -5.10
CA ARG A 197 13.33 -11.55 -5.16
C ARG A 197 12.27 -12.66 -5.11
N THR A 198 12.45 -13.71 -5.90
CA THR A 198 11.52 -14.85 -5.94
C THR A 198 11.45 -15.56 -4.58
N ARG A 199 12.59 -15.82 -3.95
CA ARG A 199 12.65 -16.45 -2.63
C ARG A 199 11.98 -15.58 -1.57
N SER A 200 12.26 -14.29 -1.55
CA SER A 200 11.64 -13.35 -0.60
C SER A 200 10.12 -13.34 -0.74
N LEU A 201 9.60 -13.25 -1.98
CA LEU A 201 8.15 -13.30 -2.21
C LEU A 201 7.52 -14.61 -1.75
N GLN A 202 8.19 -15.74 -1.96
CA GLN A 202 7.71 -17.05 -1.51
C GLN A 202 7.64 -17.13 0.02
N ASP A 203 8.69 -16.72 0.71
CA ASP A 203 8.75 -16.73 2.17
C ASP A 203 7.74 -15.73 2.80
N ILE A 204 7.55 -14.56 2.17
CA ILE A 204 6.54 -13.58 2.56
C ILE A 204 5.13 -14.15 2.37
N ALA A 205 4.83 -14.76 1.22
CA ALA A 205 3.54 -15.41 0.99
C ALA A 205 3.26 -16.52 2.02
N ALA A 206 4.27 -17.36 2.30
CA ALA A 206 4.20 -18.42 3.30
C ALA A 206 3.97 -17.90 4.73
N SER A 207 4.42 -16.68 5.01
CA SER A 207 4.22 -16.01 6.30
C SER A 207 2.81 -15.42 6.38
N MET A 208 2.40 -14.64 5.38
CA MET A 208 1.11 -13.95 5.39
C MET A 208 -0.09 -14.91 5.38
N ILE A 209 -0.01 -16.05 4.68
CA ILE A 209 -1.10 -17.03 4.70
C ILE A 209 -1.38 -17.59 6.11
N GLN A 210 -0.41 -17.57 7.03
CA GLN A 210 -0.62 -18.03 8.41
C GLN A 210 -1.53 -17.10 9.22
N LEU A 211 -1.70 -15.85 8.78
CA LEU A 211 -2.61 -14.90 9.43
C LEU A 211 -4.09 -15.29 9.23
N ASP A 212 -4.42 -16.22 8.33
CA ASP A 212 -5.77 -16.81 8.20
C ASP A 212 -6.31 -17.41 9.52
N LYS A 213 -5.42 -17.73 10.46
CA LYS A 213 -5.77 -18.17 11.82
C LYS A 213 -6.56 -17.11 12.59
N PHE A 214 -6.44 -15.84 12.21
CA PHE A 214 -7.07 -14.69 12.86
C PHE A 214 -8.19 -14.16 11.96
N SER A 215 -9.41 -14.64 12.21
CA SER A 215 -10.60 -14.22 11.45
C SER A 215 -11.74 -13.80 12.36
N PHE A 216 -12.50 -12.80 11.92
CA PHE A 216 -13.39 -12.01 12.75
C PHE A 216 -14.72 -11.74 12.06
N ASP A 217 -15.77 -11.65 12.88
CA ASP A 217 -17.12 -11.30 12.40
C ASP A 217 -17.27 -9.79 12.17
N LYS A 218 -16.30 -8.99 12.64
CA LYS A 218 -16.27 -7.54 12.50
C LYS A 218 -14.90 -7.06 12.03
N GLY A 219 -14.89 -5.98 11.26
CA GLY A 219 -13.69 -5.24 10.88
C GLY A 219 -13.46 -4.05 11.81
N GLY A 220 -12.21 -3.82 12.17
CA GLY A 220 -11.80 -2.67 12.95
C GLY A 220 -10.54 -2.89 13.79
N SER A 221 -10.36 -2.08 14.83
CA SER A 221 -9.18 -2.15 15.71
C SER A 221 -9.27 -3.33 16.71
N LEU A 222 -8.14 -3.95 17.03
CA LEU A 222 -8.09 -5.06 17.99
C LEU A 222 -8.18 -4.55 19.43
N ILE A 223 -9.09 -5.10 20.24
CA ILE A 223 -9.24 -4.73 21.66
C ILE A 223 -8.73 -5.84 22.57
N PHE A 224 -7.76 -5.50 23.42
CA PHE A 224 -7.22 -6.40 24.44
C PHE A 224 -7.78 -6.09 25.83
N ASP A 225 -8.22 -7.12 26.54
CA ASP A 225 -8.73 -6.99 27.90
C ASP A 225 -7.61 -6.71 28.93
N GLN A 226 -7.98 -6.56 30.21
CA GLN A 226 -7.02 -6.34 31.30
C GLN A 226 -6.12 -7.56 31.59
N GLN A 227 -6.37 -8.71 30.97
CA GLN A 227 -5.55 -9.92 31.03
C GLN A 227 -4.72 -10.08 29.75
N ASP A 228 -4.61 -9.02 28.95
CA ASP A 228 -3.87 -8.96 27.71
C ASP A 228 -4.32 -10.02 26.69
N GLN A 229 -5.60 -10.42 26.74
CA GLN A 229 -6.19 -11.32 25.77
C GLN A 229 -7.04 -10.55 24.76
N LEU A 230 -6.96 -10.94 23.49
CA LEU A 230 -7.82 -10.41 22.44
C LEU A 230 -9.28 -10.72 22.78
N SER A 231 -10.08 -9.66 22.92
CA SER A 231 -11.42 -9.73 23.52
C SER A 231 -12.54 -9.32 22.57
N ASP A 232 -12.33 -8.30 21.74
CA ASP A 232 -13.31 -7.80 20.76
C ASP A 232 -12.62 -7.00 19.64
N ILE A 233 -13.43 -6.53 18.68
CA ILE A 233 -13.06 -5.60 17.62
C ILE A 233 -13.78 -4.27 17.82
N GLY A 234 -13.00 -3.18 17.87
CA GLY A 234 -13.44 -1.80 18.08
C GLY A 234 -13.43 -0.94 16.83
N CYS A 235 -13.74 0.33 17.00
CA CYS A 235 -13.63 1.35 15.95
C CYS A 235 -12.17 1.50 15.49
N ILE A 236 -11.99 1.88 14.24
CA ILE A 236 -10.71 2.38 13.74
C ILE A 236 -10.69 3.90 13.80
N THR A 237 -9.50 4.45 13.97
CA THR A 237 -9.25 5.88 13.86
C THR A 237 -8.76 6.19 12.46
N LEU A 238 -9.49 7.04 11.74
CA LEU A 238 -9.13 7.47 10.39
C LEU A 238 -8.79 8.96 10.37
N ALA A 239 -7.70 9.29 9.68
CA ALA A 239 -7.36 10.67 9.34
C ALA A 239 -8.41 11.25 8.37
N ASP A 240 -8.90 12.44 8.68
CA ASP A 240 -9.80 13.19 7.80
C ASP A 240 -9.00 14.05 6.82
N SER A 241 -8.36 13.39 5.85
CA SER A 241 -7.52 14.05 4.85
C SER A 241 -8.28 15.10 4.04
N ALA A 242 -9.61 14.97 3.90
CA ALA A 242 -10.44 15.96 3.23
C ALA A 242 -10.61 17.23 4.06
N ALA A 243 -10.87 17.10 5.36
CA ALA A 243 -10.93 18.24 6.27
C ALA A 243 -9.56 18.92 6.41
N MET A 244 -8.47 18.14 6.54
CA MET A 244 -7.10 18.68 6.59
C MET A 244 -6.75 19.46 5.32
N LEU A 245 -7.01 18.90 4.13
CA LEU A 245 -6.76 19.59 2.86
C LEU A 245 -7.60 20.87 2.71
N LYS A 246 -8.80 20.89 3.28
CA LYS A 246 -9.62 22.11 3.30
C LYS A 246 -9.04 23.17 4.24
N GLY A 247 -8.61 22.79 5.45
CA GLY A 247 -7.95 23.69 6.39
C GLY A 247 -6.74 24.37 5.78
N LEU A 248 -5.89 23.61 5.07
CA LEU A 248 -4.74 24.16 4.34
C LEU A 248 -5.15 25.17 3.25
N LYS A 249 -6.27 24.97 2.56
CA LYS A 249 -6.77 25.91 1.55
C LYS A 249 -7.37 27.19 2.15
N ASP A 250 -7.89 27.09 3.37
CA ASP A 250 -8.57 28.18 4.07
C ASP A 250 -7.60 28.98 4.97
N ASP A 251 -6.28 28.73 4.89
CA ASP A 251 -5.23 29.31 5.77
C ASP A 251 -5.56 29.14 7.27
N ASP A 252 -6.09 27.98 7.67
CA ASP A 252 -6.40 27.69 9.07
C ASP A 252 -5.08 27.61 9.88
N PRO A 253 -4.90 28.41 10.94
CA PRO A 253 -3.70 28.34 11.77
C PRO A 253 -3.57 27.03 12.58
N ASP A 254 -4.62 26.21 12.66
CA ASP A 254 -4.59 24.91 13.30
C ASP A 254 -4.46 23.80 12.25
N GLU A 255 -3.21 23.41 11.97
CA GLU A 255 -2.87 22.31 11.07
C GLU A 255 -2.91 20.94 11.77
N SER A 256 -3.48 20.87 12.98
CA SER A 256 -3.56 19.61 13.73
C SER A 256 -4.31 18.53 12.94
N PRO A 257 -3.81 17.28 12.92
CA PRO A 257 -4.52 16.19 12.27
C PRO A 257 -5.92 15.99 12.88
N ILE A 258 -6.94 16.03 12.02
CA ILE A 258 -8.32 15.69 12.37
C ILE A 258 -8.52 14.19 12.21
N TYR A 259 -9.06 13.54 13.25
CA TYR A 259 -9.35 12.11 13.24
C TYR A 259 -10.83 11.83 13.51
N ASN A 260 -11.35 10.78 12.87
CA ASN A 260 -12.69 10.26 13.07
C ASN A 260 -12.63 8.79 13.51
N GLU A 261 -13.45 8.42 14.49
CA GLU A 261 -13.68 7.02 14.84
C GLU A 261 -14.80 6.44 13.97
N VAL A 262 -14.52 5.34 13.27
CA VAL A 262 -15.50 4.64 12.42
C VAL A 262 -15.53 3.14 12.70
N GLY A 263 -16.68 2.52 12.46
CA GLY A 263 -16.92 1.11 12.77
C GLY A 263 -17.32 0.88 14.23
N PRO A 264 -17.07 -0.32 14.80
CA PRO A 264 -16.62 -1.52 14.08
C PRO A 264 -17.62 -1.94 13.00
N PHE A 265 -17.12 -2.52 11.92
CA PHE A 265 -17.92 -2.85 10.74
C PHE A 265 -18.39 -4.29 10.79
N SER A 266 -19.66 -4.53 10.48
CA SER A 266 -20.19 -5.92 10.37
C SER A 266 -20.30 -6.37 8.91
N ASP A 267 -20.37 -5.42 7.99
CA ASP A 267 -20.37 -5.65 6.55
C ASP A 267 -19.06 -5.08 5.95
N PRO A 268 -18.25 -5.88 5.24
CA PRO A 268 -17.07 -5.39 4.52
C PRO A 268 -17.34 -4.18 3.63
N LYS A 269 -18.54 -4.06 3.08
CA LYS A 269 -18.92 -2.93 2.24
C LYS A 269 -18.88 -1.60 2.99
N GLU A 270 -19.33 -1.59 4.25
CA GLU A 270 -19.28 -0.41 5.11
C GLU A 270 -17.83 0.02 5.38
N TYR A 271 -16.90 -0.94 5.45
CA TYR A 271 -15.48 -0.65 5.59
C TYR A 271 -14.94 0.12 4.38
N TYR A 272 -15.29 -0.28 3.16
CA TYR A 272 -14.86 0.43 1.94
C TYR A 272 -15.46 1.82 1.81
N THR A 273 -16.77 1.95 2.08
CA THR A 273 -17.48 3.19 1.81
C THR A 273 -17.32 4.24 2.91
N CYS A 274 -16.85 3.87 4.11
CA CYS A 274 -16.72 4.83 5.22
C CYS A 274 -15.84 6.03 4.88
N HIS A 275 -14.75 5.83 4.13
CA HIS A 275 -13.88 6.92 3.68
C HIS A 275 -14.61 7.89 2.74
N LEU A 276 -15.50 7.37 1.90
CA LEU A 276 -16.33 8.18 1.00
C LEU A 276 -17.43 8.90 1.77
N ASP A 277 -17.94 8.32 2.86
CA ASP A 277 -18.96 8.93 3.72
C ASP A 277 -18.39 10.13 4.49
N LEU A 278 -17.14 10.04 4.96
CA LEU A 278 -16.45 11.12 5.66
C LEU A 278 -16.19 12.36 4.78
N ARG A 279 -16.12 12.20 3.46
CA ARG A 279 -15.86 13.33 2.53
C ARG A 279 -17.00 14.35 2.44
N GLY A 280 -18.21 13.98 2.88
CA GLY A 280 -19.41 14.82 2.83
C GLY A 280 -19.88 15.16 1.41
N GLU A 281 -20.89 16.03 1.32
CA GLU A 281 -21.36 16.57 0.04
C GLU A 281 -20.31 17.52 -0.57
N LYS A 282 -20.11 17.46 -1.89
CA LYS A 282 -19.21 18.33 -2.64
C LYS A 282 -20.01 19.30 -3.52
N ASP A 283 -19.52 20.52 -3.67
CA ASP A 283 -20.11 21.52 -4.57
C ASP A 283 -19.78 21.24 -6.06
N ASP A 284 -18.75 20.44 -6.32
CA ASP A 284 -18.25 20.10 -7.66
C ASP A 284 -18.87 18.80 -8.19
N SER A 285 -19.38 18.83 -9.43
CA SER A 285 -20.02 17.68 -10.07
C SER A 285 -19.02 16.59 -10.40
N PHE A 286 -17.77 16.93 -10.73
CA PHE A 286 -16.74 15.96 -11.07
C PHE A 286 -16.31 15.12 -9.86
N ASP A 287 -15.98 15.76 -8.73
CA ASP A 287 -15.67 15.06 -7.47
C ASP A 287 -16.85 14.22 -6.98
N THR A 288 -18.07 14.76 -7.07
CA THR A 288 -19.29 14.02 -6.75
C THR A 288 -19.43 12.77 -7.63
N GLY A 289 -19.20 12.92 -8.94
CA GLY A 289 -19.21 11.82 -9.90
C GLY A 289 -18.17 10.75 -9.61
N ALA A 290 -16.94 11.14 -9.27
CA ALA A 290 -15.86 10.22 -8.91
C ALA A 290 -16.19 9.42 -7.65
N ILE A 291 -16.71 10.08 -6.60
CA ILE A 291 -17.18 9.41 -5.38
C ILE A 291 -18.31 8.40 -5.70
N GLN A 292 -19.29 8.80 -6.51
CA GLN A 292 -20.37 7.91 -6.92
C GLN A 292 -19.86 6.72 -7.75
N LEU A 293 -18.87 6.94 -8.62
CA LEU A 293 -18.28 5.88 -9.43
C LEU A 293 -17.52 4.87 -8.56
N ILE A 294 -16.72 5.33 -7.59
CA ILE A 294 -16.03 4.43 -6.64
C ILE A 294 -17.05 3.62 -5.84
N ARG A 295 -18.14 4.25 -5.36
CA ARG A 295 -19.23 3.52 -4.68
C ARG A 295 -19.85 2.46 -5.59
N MET A 296 -20.17 2.82 -6.83
CA MET A 296 -20.72 1.89 -7.82
C MET A 296 -19.80 0.70 -8.05
N PHE A 297 -18.48 0.91 -8.06
CA PHE A 297 -17.51 -0.17 -8.15
C PHE A 297 -17.53 -1.07 -6.91
N PHE A 298 -17.42 -0.53 -5.69
CA PHE A 298 -17.54 -1.34 -4.47
C PHE A 298 -18.87 -2.09 -4.36
N ASP A 299 -19.97 -1.51 -4.84
CA ASP A 299 -21.28 -2.13 -4.91
C ASP A 299 -21.34 -3.32 -5.88
N SER A 300 -20.50 -3.30 -6.92
CA SER A 300 -20.49 -4.29 -8.00
C SER A 300 -19.52 -5.44 -7.76
N MET A 301 -18.45 -5.18 -7.00
CA MET A 301 -17.45 -6.17 -6.62
C MET A 301 -17.94 -7.00 -5.42
N LYS A 302 -17.43 -8.23 -5.29
CA LYS A 302 -17.83 -9.16 -4.22
C LYS A 302 -16.65 -9.60 -3.39
N GLU A 303 -16.84 -9.58 -2.07
CA GLU A 303 -15.93 -10.27 -1.15
C GLU A 303 -15.97 -11.78 -1.39
N PRO A 304 -14.88 -12.50 -1.10
CA PRO A 304 -14.83 -13.94 -1.30
C PRO A 304 -15.77 -14.64 -0.30
N CYS A 305 -16.62 -15.51 -0.83
CA CYS A 305 -17.66 -16.20 -0.07
C CYS A 305 -17.37 -17.71 -0.05
N ASP A 306 -16.43 -18.13 0.80
CA ASP A 306 -15.98 -19.52 0.99
C ASP A 306 -16.41 -20.10 2.35
N GLY A 307 -17.33 -19.44 3.05
CA GLY A 307 -17.81 -19.85 4.37
C GLY A 307 -16.87 -19.49 5.53
N ARG A 308 -15.71 -18.87 5.25
CA ARG A 308 -14.89 -18.21 6.28
C ARG A 308 -15.58 -16.94 6.77
N LYS A 309 -15.08 -16.42 7.90
CA LYS A 309 -15.51 -15.13 8.44
C LYS A 309 -15.13 -13.99 7.48
N PRO A 310 -15.91 -12.89 7.47
CA PRO A 310 -15.77 -11.82 6.48
C PRO A 310 -14.52 -10.95 6.66
N PHE A 311 -13.95 -10.92 7.86
CA PHE A 311 -12.76 -10.13 8.15
C PHE A 311 -11.61 -11.02 8.62
N VAL A 312 -10.40 -10.60 8.28
CA VAL A 312 -9.15 -11.25 8.64
C VAL A 312 -8.16 -10.21 9.12
N LEU A 313 -7.07 -10.68 9.69
CA LEU A 313 -5.97 -9.83 10.10
C LEU A 313 -5.10 -9.43 8.90
N GLU A 314 -4.55 -8.22 8.91
CA GLU A 314 -3.57 -7.77 7.92
C GLU A 314 -2.23 -7.35 8.53
N HIS A 315 -1.25 -7.11 7.65
CA HIS A 315 -0.15 -6.20 7.92
C HIS A 315 -0.52 -4.82 7.36
N SER A 316 -0.60 -3.81 8.22
CA SER A 316 -1.11 -2.46 7.92
C SER A 316 -0.23 -1.70 6.93
N ASP A 317 1.10 -1.79 7.07
CA ASP A 317 2.08 -1.23 6.12
C ASP A 317 2.83 -2.35 5.38
N PHE A 318 2.14 -3.01 4.46
CA PHE A 318 2.66 -4.18 3.73
C PHE A 318 3.55 -3.78 2.55
N ASP A 319 4.60 -3.02 2.84
CA ASP A 319 5.52 -2.47 1.84
C ASP A 319 7.00 -2.84 2.10
N ILE A 320 7.86 -2.66 1.09
CA ILE A 320 9.17 -3.31 0.95
C ILE A 320 10.14 -2.99 2.09
N GLN A 321 10.01 -1.84 2.72
CA GLN A 321 10.83 -1.41 3.84
C GLN A 321 10.66 -2.27 5.11
N ASN A 322 9.52 -2.96 5.24
CA ASN A 322 9.14 -3.70 6.45
C ASN A 322 9.58 -5.17 6.46
N PHE A 323 10.46 -5.55 5.52
CA PHE A 323 11.01 -6.90 5.41
C PHE A 323 12.51 -6.89 5.59
N ILE A 324 12.98 -7.74 6.51
CA ILE A 324 14.40 -8.02 6.74
C ILE A 324 14.71 -9.40 6.17
N VAL A 325 15.73 -9.46 5.32
CA VAL A 325 16.13 -10.68 4.60
C VAL A 325 17.61 -11.00 4.77
N SER A 326 17.98 -12.25 4.47
CA SER A 326 19.38 -12.64 4.31
C SER A 326 19.95 -12.14 2.98
N GLU A 327 21.26 -12.27 2.79
CA GLU A 327 21.90 -11.94 1.50
C GLU A 327 21.38 -12.78 0.32
N ASP A 328 20.79 -13.95 0.61
CA ASP A 328 20.21 -14.84 -0.40
C ASP A 328 18.70 -14.65 -0.57
N GLY A 329 18.11 -13.62 0.06
CA GLY A 329 16.69 -13.30 -0.04
C GLY A 329 15.77 -14.14 0.84
N GLU A 330 16.31 -14.86 1.84
CA GLU A 330 15.48 -15.57 2.84
C GLU A 330 14.83 -14.58 3.80
N LEU A 331 13.55 -14.74 4.11
CA LEU A 331 12.89 -13.88 5.08
C LEU A 331 13.38 -14.16 6.50
N LEU A 332 13.98 -13.15 7.14
CA LEU A 332 14.48 -13.20 8.52
C LEU A 332 13.57 -12.45 9.50
N GLY A 333 12.75 -11.53 9.02
CA GLY A 333 11.83 -10.78 9.86
C GLY A 333 10.86 -9.89 9.09
N ILE A 334 9.66 -9.75 9.65
CA ILE A 334 8.66 -8.76 9.29
C ILE A 334 8.53 -7.80 10.47
N ILE A 335 8.72 -6.51 10.21
CA ILE A 335 8.72 -5.44 11.21
C ILE A 335 7.55 -4.49 10.97
N ASP A 336 7.36 -3.54 11.89
CA ASP A 336 6.32 -2.51 11.82
C ASP A 336 4.88 -3.07 11.81
N TRP A 337 4.50 -3.66 12.94
CA TRP A 337 3.15 -4.20 13.17
C TRP A 337 2.20 -3.15 13.79
N ASP A 338 2.47 -1.87 13.58
CA ASP A 338 1.67 -0.76 14.11
C ASP A 338 0.35 -0.64 13.37
N GLY A 339 -0.75 -0.36 14.08
CA GLY A 339 -2.04 -0.14 13.44
C GLY A 339 -2.67 -1.38 12.79
N VAL A 340 -2.16 -2.57 13.11
CA VAL A 340 -2.73 -3.85 12.67
C VAL A 340 -4.20 -3.95 13.09
N GLY A 341 -5.05 -4.24 12.11
CA GLY A 341 -6.49 -4.30 12.28
C GLY A 341 -7.11 -5.54 11.65
N SER A 342 -8.39 -5.72 11.95
CA SER A 342 -9.24 -6.65 11.22
C SER A 342 -9.87 -5.94 10.02
N VAL A 343 -9.61 -6.45 8.82
CA VAL A 343 -10.00 -5.83 7.55
C VAL A 343 -10.74 -6.83 6.67
N PRO A 344 -11.51 -6.35 5.67
CA PRO A 344 -12.10 -7.22 4.65
C PRO A 344 -11.06 -8.14 4.02
N ARG A 345 -11.48 -9.32 3.57
CA ARG A 345 -10.55 -10.35 3.12
C ARG A 345 -9.72 -9.97 1.89
N THR A 346 -10.28 -9.19 0.98
CA THR A 346 -9.52 -8.69 -0.19
C THR A 346 -8.44 -7.67 0.15
N LEU A 347 -8.53 -7.04 1.32
CA LEU A 347 -7.48 -6.16 1.89
C LEU A 347 -6.65 -6.86 2.96
N GLY A 348 -6.93 -8.13 3.22
CA GLY A 348 -6.34 -8.90 4.30
C GLY A 348 -4.98 -9.48 3.95
N ASN A 349 -4.64 -10.53 4.69
CA ASN A 349 -3.38 -11.26 4.57
C ASN A 349 -3.11 -11.91 3.20
N GLU A 350 -4.10 -12.03 2.31
CA GLU A 350 -3.90 -12.60 0.97
C GLU A 350 -3.58 -11.54 -0.09
N ARG A 351 -3.54 -10.24 0.25
CA ARG A 351 -3.34 -9.14 -0.71
C ARG A 351 -1.94 -9.08 -1.29
N TYR A 352 -1.76 -8.33 -2.38
CA TYR A 352 -0.42 -8.01 -2.90
C TYR A 352 0.35 -7.09 -1.93
N PRO A 353 1.68 -7.26 -1.84
CA PRO A 353 2.54 -6.25 -1.25
C PRO A 353 2.52 -4.94 -2.06
N GLY A 354 2.57 -3.80 -1.39
CA GLY A 354 2.36 -2.48 -1.98
C GLY A 354 3.35 -2.13 -3.09
N TRP A 355 4.64 -2.47 -2.94
CA TRP A 355 5.64 -2.24 -3.99
C TRP A 355 5.36 -3.02 -5.30
N LEU A 356 4.54 -4.08 -5.27
CA LEU A 356 4.16 -4.83 -6.47
C LEU A 356 2.96 -4.23 -7.21
N THR A 357 2.29 -3.23 -6.64
CA THR A 357 1.08 -2.61 -7.18
C THR A 357 1.27 -1.14 -7.55
N ARG A 358 2.49 -0.62 -7.46
CA ARG A 358 2.79 0.81 -7.69
C ARG A 358 2.35 1.30 -9.06
N ASP A 359 2.39 0.47 -10.10
CA ASP A 359 1.91 0.80 -11.46
C ASP A 359 0.40 1.14 -11.54
N TRP A 360 -0.36 0.89 -10.46
CA TRP A 360 -1.76 1.26 -10.33
C TRP A 360 -2.01 2.57 -9.58
N ASP A 361 -0.97 3.17 -9.02
CA ASP A 361 -0.96 4.53 -8.48
C ASP A 361 -0.05 5.42 -9.33
N PRO A 362 -0.59 6.07 -10.38
CA PRO A 362 0.21 6.92 -11.28
C PRO A 362 0.83 8.14 -10.62
N VAL A 363 0.38 8.53 -9.41
CA VAL A 363 0.96 9.67 -8.69
C VAL A 363 2.26 9.25 -8.01
N MET A 364 2.28 8.03 -7.46
CA MET A 364 3.44 7.50 -6.74
C MET A 364 4.43 6.77 -7.65
N TYR A 365 3.98 6.22 -8.77
CA TYR A 365 4.82 5.42 -9.64
C TYR A 365 5.82 6.26 -10.45
N GLY A 366 7.10 6.14 -10.08
CA GLY A 366 8.17 6.98 -10.59
C GLY A 366 9.12 6.32 -11.59
N TRP A 367 8.82 5.11 -12.10
CA TRP A 367 9.75 4.34 -12.94
C TRP A 367 10.13 5.07 -14.24
N ASP A 368 11.41 4.96 -14.60
CA ASP A 368 11.93 5.35 -15.91
C ASP A 368 12.97 4.34 -16.44
N GLU A 369 13.31 4.46 -17.72
CA GLU A 369 14.28 3.57 -18.38
C GLU A 369 15.71 3.71 -17.87
N ASP A 370 16.05 4.82 -17.20
CA ASP A 370 17.39 5.06 -16.67
C ASP A 370 17.62 4.25 -15.38
N MET A 371 16.55 3.95 -14.64
CA MET A 371 16.62 3.05 -13.49
C MET A 371 17.08 1.62 -13.85
N GLU A 372 16.75 1.14 -15.06
CA GLU A 372 17.23 -0.15 -15.58
C GLU A 372 18.72 -0.15 -15.93
N LYS A 373 19.29 1.04 -16.16
CA LYS A 373 20.72 1.26 -16.42
C LYS A 373 21.51 1.50 -15.13
N GLY A 374 20.84 1.45 -13.97
CA GLY A 374 21.45 1.70 -12.67
C GLY A 374 21.64 3.18 -12.35
N ILE A 375 20.94 4.07 -13.04
CA ILE A 375 20.95 5.50 -12.76
C ILE A 375 19.69 5.81 -11.95
N LYS A 376 19.86 6.22 -10.69
CA LYS A 376 18.76 6.63 -9.82
C LYS A 376 18.51 8.13 -10.03
N PRO A 377 17.29 8.56 -10.36
CA PRO A 377 16.96 9.98 -10.36
C PRO A 377 17.05 10.57 -8.95
N ASP A 378 17.60 11.79 -8.84
CA ASP A 378 17.69 12.51 -7.57
C ASP A 378 16.32 12.61 -6.89
N GLY A 379 16.28 12.33 -5.59
CA GLY A 379 15.06 12.43 -4.78
C GLY A 379 13.97 11.39 -5.06
N ARG A 380 14.23 10.35 -5.87
CA ARG A 380 13.23 9.29 -6.16
C ARG A 380 13.63 7.93 -5.61
N VAL A 381 12.67 7.13 -5.18
CA VAL A 381 12.91 5.73 -4.80
C VAL A 381 13.13 4.86 -6.05
N TRP A 382 13.79 3.71 -5.86
CA TRP A 382 13.91 2.72 -6.94
C TRP A 382 12.55 2.10 -7.24
N GLU A 383 12.25 1.94 -8.53
CA GLU A 383 11.02 1.34 -9.01
C GLU A 383 11.32 0.19 -9.98
N ASP A 384 10.43 -0.79 -10.01
CA ASP A 384 10.45 -1.86 -11.02
C ASP A 384 9.66 -1.43 -12.26
N SER A 385 10.08 -1.88 -13.43
CA SER A 385 9.34 -1.65 -14.68
C SER A 385 7.96 -2.33 -14.68
N PRO A 386 6.99 -1.92 -15.53
CA PRO A 386 5.68 -2.56 -15.58
C PRO A 386 5.74 -4.07 -15.88
N ASP A 387 6.69 -4.50 -16.71
CA ASP A 387 6.92 -5.92 -17.01
C ASP A 387 7.46 -6.69 -15.80
N ALA A 388 8.37 -6.08 -15.04
CA ALA A 388 8.89 -6.66 -13.80
C ALA A 388 7.78 -6.76 -12.74
N LEU A 389 6.96 -5.72 -12.56
CA LEU A 389 5.81 -5.74 -11.65
C LEU A 389 4.83 -6.84 -12.03
N LYS A 390 4.48 -6.98 -13.32
CA LYS A 390 3.62 -8.08 -13.80
C LYS A 390 4.22 -9.45 -13.50
N LEU A 391 5.52 -9.64 -13.75
CA LEU A 391 6.22 -10.89 -13.43
C LEU A 391 6.15 -11.21 -11.93
N TYR A 392 6.49 -10.26 -11.06
CA TYR A 392 6.56 -10.49 -9.62
C TYR A 392 5.18 -10.61 -8.97
N ARG A 393 4.15 -9.92 -9.49
CA ARG A 393 2.75 -10.19 -9.13
C ARG A 393 2.35 -11.62 -9.47
N SER A 394 2.75 -12.16 -10.62
CA SER A 394 2.48 -13.56 -10.98
C SER A 394 3.23 -14.55 -10.07
N VAL A 395 4.50 -14.27 -9.73
CA VAL A 395 5.29 -15.08 -8.79
C VAL A 395 4.61 -15.11 -7.41
N TYR A 396 4.20 -13.96 -6.88
CA TYR A 396 3.58 -13.87 -5.56
C TYR A 396 2.20 -14.56 -5.52
N ALA A 397 1.34 -14.30 -6.51
CA ALA A 397 0.04 -14.95 -6.61
C ALA A 397 0.15 -16.47 -6.76
N SER A 398 1.15 -16.94 -7.50
CA SER A 398 1.45 -18.38 -7.62
C SER A 398 1.90 -18.98 -6.29
N ALA A 399 2.75 -18.26 -5.52
CA ALA A 399 3.16 -18.69 -4.20
C ALA A 399 1.95 -18.77 -3.23
N MET A 400 1.12 -17.73 -3.18
CA MET A 400 -0.11 -17.72 -2.38
C MET A 400 -1.04 -18.90 -2.72
N ARG A 401 -1.31 -19.12 -4.01
CA ARG A 401 -2.12 -20.24 -4.49
C ARG A 401 -1.55 -21.60 -4.07
N SER A 402 -0.22 -21.74 -4.02
CA SER A 402 0.43 -23.01 -3.63
C SER A 402 0.19 -23.40 -2.15
N TYR A 403 -0.14 -22.43 -1.30
CA TYR A 403 -0.43 -22.67 0.11
C TYR A 403 -1.92 -22.89 0.40
N GLN A 404 -2.81 -22.59 -0.55
CA GLN A 404 -4.23 -22.87 -0.43
C GLN A 404 -4.48 -24.39 -0.56
N HIS A 405 -5.01 -25.03 0.48
CA HIS A 405 -5.10 -26.49 0.61
C HIS A 405 -6.31 -27.16 -0.09
N ASN A 406 -7.13 -26.42 -0.86
CA ASN A 406 -8.37 -26.95 -1.44
C ASN A 406 -8.41 -26.82 -2.98
N GLU A 407 -8.19 -27.94 -3.68
CA GLU A 407 -8.32 -28.04 -5.14
C GLU A 407 -9.74 -27.73 -5.67
N ALA A 408 -10.76 -27.80 -4.81
CA ALA A 408 -12.16 -27.55 -5.18
C ALA A 408 -12.54 -26.05 -5.28
N GLU A 409 -11.68 -25.15 -4.80
CA GLU A 409 -11.91 -23.69 -4.75
C GLU A 409 -11.15 -22.92 -5.85
N LEU A 410 -10.40 -23.63 -6.71
CA LEU A 410 -9.59 -23.06 -7.81
C LEU A 410 -10.40 -22.32 -8.90
N ASN A 411 -11.73 -22.37 -8.87
CA ASN A 411 -12.60 -21.89 -9.95
C ASN A 411 -13.32 -20.57 -9.62
N THR A 412 -12.86 -19.85 -8.60
CA THR A 412 -13.36 -18.53 -8.20
C THR A 412 -12.17 -17.61 -7.95
N ALA A 413 -12.32 -16.35 -8.33
CA ALA A 413 -11.25 -15.36 -8.39
C ALA A 413 -10.28 -15.39 -7.18
N THR A 414 -8.96 -15.36 -7.42
CA THR A 414 -7.98 -15.41 -6.32
C THR A 414 -7.99 -14.09 -5.57
N VAL A 415 -8.21 -14.13 -4.25
CA VAL A 415 -8.25 -12.95 -3.36
C VAL A 415 -7.06 -12.03 -3.59
N THR A 416 -5.87 -12.61 -3.79
CA THR A 416 -4.63 -11.90 -4.10
C THR A 416 -4.71 -11.05 -5.35
N THR A 417 -5.20 -11.59 -6.48
CA THR A 417 -5.22 -10.82 -7.74
C THR A 417 -6.26 -9.70 -7.67
N ASN A 418 -7.40 -9.98 -7.05
CA ASN A 418 -8.47 -9.00 -6.85
C ASN A 418 -8.03 -7.84 -5.94
N SER A 419 -7.17 -8.11 -4.96
CA SER A 419 -6.69 -7.08 -4.02
C SER A 419 -6.12 -5.85 -4.72
N LEU A 420 -5.53 -6.03 -5.90
CA LEU A 420 -5.00 -4.94 -6.73
C LEU A 420 -6.04 -3.84 -6.98
N ILE A 421 -7.26 -4.22 -7.35
CA ILE A 421 -8.33 -3.28 -7.68
C ILE A 421 -8.95 -2.71 -6.40
N TYR A 422 -9.19 -3.57 -5.39
CA TYR A 422 -9.79 -3.16 -4.12
C TYR A 422 -8.91 -2.16 -3.36
N GLU A 423 -7.61 -2.43 -3.27
CA GLU A 423 -6.65 -1.58 -2.57
C GLU A 423 -6.51 -0.22 -3.25
N ASN A 424 -6.37 -0.19 -4.58
CA ASN A 424 -6.27 1.07 -5.32
C ASN A 424 -7.56 1.89 -5.22
N LEU A 425 -8.74 1.26 -5.32
CA LEU A 425 -10.00 1.97 -5.08
C LEU A 425 -10.12 2.47 -3.63
N LEU A 426 -9.58 1.75 -2.65
CA LEU A 426 -9.53 2.23 -1.27
C LEU A 426 -8.57 3.43 -1.12
N ILE A 427 -7.41 3.43 -1.78
CA ILE A 427 -6.50 4.59 -1.83
C ILE A 427 -7.22 5.81 -2.43
N ALA A 428 -7.92 5.62 -3.55
CA ALA A 428 -8.72 6.66 -4.17
C ALA A 428 -9.84 7.18 -3.25
N ALA A 429 -10.45 6.30 -2.45
CA ALA A 429 -11.49 6.62 -1.48
C ALA A 429 -10.96 7.33 -0.23
N SER A 430 -9.77 6.98 0.25
CA SER A 430 -9.19 7.50 1.49
C SER A 430 -8.42 8.80 1.30
N ALA A 431 -7.77 8.99 0.15
CA ALA A 431 -6.90 10.13 -0.09
C ALA A 431 -7.33 10.91 -1.36
N PRO A 432 -7.94 12.11 -1.21
CA PRO A 432 -8.51 12.86 -2.34
C PRO A 432 -7.53 13.18 -3.48
N MET A 433 -6.25 13.35 -3.17
CA MET A 433 -5.22 13.68 -4.17
C MET A 433 -4.98 12.58 -5.21
N PHE A 434 -5.17 11.31 -4.84
CA PHE A 434 -4.96 10.16 -5.73
C PHE A 434 -6.23 9.76 -6.48
N MET A 435 -7.39 10.29 -6.08
CA MET A 435 -8.68 9.88 -6.61
C MET A 435 -8.77 10.04 -8.14
N PRO A 436 -8.42 11.18 -8.77
CA PRO A 436 -8.65 11.34 -10.21
C PRO A 436 -7.82 10.38 -11.06
N THR A 437 -6.56 10.14 -10.68
CA THR A 437 -5.62 9.31 -11.44
C THR A 437 -5.96 7.83 -11.31
N ILE A 438 -6.26 7.35 -10.10
CA ILE A 438 -6.63 5.95 -9.88
C ILE A 438 -7.98 5.63 -10.49
N VAL A 439 -9.00 6.50 -10.31
CA VAL A 439 -10.34 6.27 -10.89
C VAL A 439 -10.26 6.24 -12.41
N LYS A 440 -9.44 7.12 -13.01
CA LYS A 440 -9.16 7.08 -14.45
C LYS A 440 -8.48 5.77 -14.87
N LYS A 441 -7.46 5.32 -14.15
CA LYS A 441 -6.77 4.06 -14.42
C LYS A 441 -7.74 2.87 -14.40
N VAL A 442 -8.58 2.76 -13.37
CA VAL A 442 -9.60 1.70 -13.28
C VAL A 442 -10.61 1.79 -14.44
N PHE A 443 -11.04 2.99 -14.81
CA PHE A 443 -11.93 3.20 -15.95
C PHE A 443 -11.31 2.73 -17.28
N GLU A 444 -10.02 3.04 -17.51
CA GLU A 444 -9.29 2.61 -18.70
C GLU A 444 -9.12 1.08 -18.76
N GLU A 445 -8.84 0.43 -17.62
CA GLU A 445 -8.75 -1.03 -17.53
C GLU A 445 -10.11 -1.72 -17.77
N ILE A 446 -11.21 -1.13 -17.29
CA ILE A 446 -12.56 -1.58 -17.62
C ILE A 446 -12.80 -1.48 -19.13
N ALA A 447 -12.45 -0.34 -19.75
CA ALA A 447 -12.64 -0.14 -21.17
C ALA A 447 -11.85 -1.16 -22.00
N ALA A 448 -10.59 -1.43 -21.64
CA ALA A 448 -9.76 -2.45 -22.27
C ALA A 448 -10.37 -3.85 -22.14
N THR A 449 -10.83 -4.22 -20.93
CA THR A 449 -11.48 -5.51 -20.66
C THR A 449 -12.74 -5.70 -21.51
N VAL A 450 -13.58 -4.68 -21.59
CA VAL A 450 -14.80 -4.72 -22.41
C VAL A 450 -14.45 -4.83 -23.89
N GLN A 451 -13.42 -4.15 -24.36
CA GLN A 451 -12.96 -4.21 -25.75
C GLN A 451 -12.43 -5.61 -26.14
N GLU A 452 -11.63 -6.24 -25.27
CA GLU A 452 -11.11 -7.60 -25.51
C GLU A 452 -12.25 -8.63 -25.58
N ASP A 453 -13.23 -8.55 -24.69
CA ASP A 453 -14.39 -9.43 -24.69
C ASP A 453 -15.22 -9.31 -25.98
N LEU A 454 -15.39 -8.08 -26.47
CA LEU A 454 -16.08 -7.82 -27.73
C LEU A 454 -15.33 -8.41 -28.91
N GLN A 455 -14.01 -8.29 -28.93
CA GLN A 455 -13.17 -8.89 -29.98
C GLN A 455 -13.28 -10.42 -29.96
N GLN A 456 -13.20 -11.06 -28.79
CA GLN A 456 -13.34 -12.50 -28.65
C GLN A 456 -14.72 -13.00 -29.09
N GLN A 457 -15.79 -12.28 -28.77
CA GLN A 457 -17.15 -12.63 -29.21
C GLN A 457 -17.29 -12.56 -30.74
N VAL A 458 -16.75 -11.52 -31.37
CA VAL A 458 -16.74 -11.38 -32.83
C VAL A 458 -15.94 -12.51 -33.48
N GLU A 459 -14.78 -12.88 -32.95
CA GLU A 459 -13.97 -14.00 -33.45
C GLU A 459 -14.71 -15.35 -33.35
N LEU A 460 -15.36 -15.62 -32.21
CA LEU A 460 -16.13 -16.85 -31.99
C LEU A 460 -17.36 -16.96 -32.91
N ASP A 461 -18.05 -15.85 -33.17
CA ASP A 461 -19.19 -15.81 -34.07
C ASP A 461 -18.76 -16.06 -35.53
N ILE A 462 -17.61 -15.52 -35.95
CA ILE A 462 -17.00 -15.76 -37.27
C ILE A 462 -16.61 -17.24 -37.45
N GLU A 463 -16.05 -17.88 -36.42
CA GLU A 463 -15.67 -19.31 -36.49
C GLU A 463 -16.89 -20.26 -36.49
N SER A 464 -18.03 -19.84 -35.97
CA SER A 464 -19.25 -20.65 -35.88
C SER A 464 -20.10 -20.68 -37.16
N GLU A 465 -19.88 -19.74 -38.09
CA GLU A 465 -20.66 -19.61 -39.32
C GLU A 465 -19.85 -19.94 -40.58
N ASN A 466 -19.85 -21.22 -40.97
CA ASN A 466 -19.59 -21.59 -42.37
C ASN A 466 -20.80 -21.20 -43.24
N GLY A 467 -20.91 -19.91 -43.58
CA GLY A 467 -21.63 -19.41 -44.75
C GLY A 467 -22.84 -18.53 -44.48
N GLU A 468 -22.61 -17.22 -44.29
CA GLU A 468 -23.32 -16.09 -44.91
C GLU A 468 -22.67 -14.78 -44.40
N GLU A 469 -21.66 -14.30 -45.13
CA GLU A 469 -20.55 -13.46 -44.62
C GLU A 469 -20.85 -12.00 -44.22
N ASP A 470 -22.01 -11.39 -44.49
CA ASP A 470 -22.10 -9.91 -44.39
C ASP A 470 -23.23 -9.34 -43.51
N VAL A 471 -24.12 -10.16 -42.94
CA VAL A 471 -25.37 -9.64 -42.31
C VAL A 471 -25.38 -9.73 -40.77
N LYS A 472 -24.49 -10.52 -40.15
CA LYS A 472 -24.58 -10.82 -38.70
C LYS A 472 -23.55 -10.13 -37.81
N VAL A 473 -22.39 -9.73 -38.32
CA VAL A 473 -21.46 -8.84 -37.60
C VAL A 473 -22.19 -7.55 -37.22
N PHE A 474 -23.05 -7.05 -38.12
CA PHE A 474 -23.96 -5.93 -37.86
C PHE A 474 -24.98 -6.22 -36.77
N SER A 475 -25.55 -7.42 -36.67
CA SER A 475 -26.56 -7.75 -35.64
C SER A 475 -25.98 -7.86 -34.23
N VAL A 476 -24.70 -8.22 -34.10
CA VAL A 476 -23.98 -8.27 -32.82
C VAL A 476 -23.55 -6.86 -32.41
N LEU A 477 -23.10 -6.04 -33.37
CA LEU A 477 -22.82 -4.61 -33.15
C LEU A 477 -24.09 -3.80 -32.86
N GLU A 478 -25.23 -4.09 -33.51
CA GLU A 478 -26.56 -3.52 -33.19
C GLU A 478 -27.06 -3.96 -31.81
N ALA A 479 -26.74 -5.19 -31.37
CA ALA A 479 -27.11 -5.69 -30.04
C ALA A 479 -26.25 -5.10 -28.91
N LEU A 480 -25.07 -4.55 -29.23
CA LEU A 480 -24.14 -3.94 -28.29
C LEU A 480 -24.10 -2.40 -28.35
N GLY A 481 -24.81 -1.79 -29.30
CA GLY A 481 -25.11 -0.36 -29.34
C GLY A 481 -23.93 0.57 -29.66
N ALA A 482 -24.26 1.84 -29.91
CA ALA A 482 -23.34 2.93 -30.26
C ALA A 482 -22.17 3.14 -29.28
N THR A 483 -22.30 2.65 -28.04
CA THR A 483 -21.32 2.73 -26.95
C THR A 483 -19.96 2.09 -27.29
N VAL A 484 -19.95 1.01 -28.08
CA VAL A 484 -18.70 0.35 -28.50
C VAL A 484 -17.94 1.21 -29.51
N GLN A 485 -18.64 1.85 -30.45
CA GLN A 485 -18.01 2.79 -31.39
C GLN A 485 -17.57 4.08 -30.70
N SER A 486 -18.30 4.59 -29.69
CA SER A 486 -17.84 5.74 -28.91
C SER A 486 -16.61 5.43 -28.06
N VAL A 487 -16.50 4.23 -27.48
CA VAL A 487 -15.29 3.76 -26.76
C VAL A 487 -14.10 3.62 -27.72
N LEU A 488 -14.31 3.03 -28.90
CA LEU A 488 -13.24 2.89 -29.91
C LEU A 488 -12.79 4.26 -30.48
N LYS A 489 -13.73 5.22 -30.60
CA LYS A 489 -13.46 6.60 -31.05
C LYS A 489 -12.72 7.41 -29.97
N ALA A 490 -13.07 7.24 -28.70
CA ALA A 490 -12.37 7.80 -27.54
C ALA A 490 -10.90 7.33 -27.46
N LEU A 491 -10.67 6.07 -27.85
CA LEU A 491 -9.35 5.42 -27.87
C LEU A 491 -8.55 5.67 -29.17
N GLY A 492 -9.04 6.54 -30.07
CA GLY A 492 -8.30 6.98 -31.26
C GLY A 492 -8.19 5.96 -32.40
N VAL A 493 -9.06 4.94 -32.43
CA VAL A 493 -9.06 3.90 -33.47
C VAL A 493 -9.95 4.32 -34.64
N THR A 494 -9.36 4.61 -35.82
CA THR A 494 -10.11 4.94 -37.04
C THR A 494 -10.75 3.70 -37.68
N VAL A 495 -12.07 3.65 -37.74
CA VAL A 495 -12.85 2.73 -38.57
C VAL A 495 -12.91 3.28 -40.01
N GLN A 496 -12.86 2.40 -41.02
CA GLN A 496 -12.74 2.78 -42.44
C GLN A 496 -13.94 3.62 -42.96
N GLU A 497 -13.64 4.58 -43.84
CA GLU A 497 -14.50 5.69 -44.30
C GLU A 497 -15.85 5.29 -44.94
N GLU A 498 -16.08 4.03 -45.31
CA GLU A 498 -17.32 3.62 -45.97
C GLU A 498 -18.51 3.41 -45.02
N GLN A 499 -18.30 3.34 -43.69
CA GLN A 499 -19.36 3.24 -42.68
C GLN A 499 -19.84 4.59 -42.11
N GLN A 500 -19.16 5.69 -42.43
CA GLN A 500 -19.46 7.03 -41.89
C GLN A 500 -20.80 7.61 -42.37
N ALA A 501 -21.32 7.14 -43.50
CA ALA A 501 -22.49 7.74 -44.16
C ALA A 501 -23.86 7.21 -43.69
N GLU A 502 -23.91 6.03 -43.03
CA GLU A 502 -25.15 5.53 -42.39
C GLU A 502 -25.29 6.01 -40.94
N LEU A 503 -24.20 6.45 -40.30
CA LEU A 503 -24.14 6.95 -38.93
C LEU A 503 -24.65 8.39 -38.74
N ASP A 504 -24.72 9.18 -39.81
CA ASP A 504 -25.21 10.57 -39.74
C ASP A 504 -26.74 10.65 -39.50
N ILE A 505 -27.48 9.52 -39.58
CA ILE A 505 -28.94 9.50 -39.45
C ILE A 505 -29.39 9.19 -38.00
N GLU A 506 -28.56 8.56 -37.17
CA GLU A 506 -28.91 8.24 -35.77
C GLU A 506 -28.33 9.22 -34.73
N SER A 507 -27.40 10.10 -35.13
CA SER A 507 -26.82 11.14 -34.26
C SER A 507 -27.76 12.30 -33.89
N GLU A 508 -29.03 12.29 -34.34
CA GLU A 508 -30.02 13.31 -33.96
C GLU A 508 -30.64 13.09 -32.56
N ASN A 509 -30.31 11.99 -31.86
CA ASN A 509 -30.77 11.72 -30.49
C ASN A 509 -29.62 11.73 -29.45
N GLY A 510 -28.88 12.82 -29.35
CA GLY A 510 -28.17 13.25 -28.13
C GLY A 510 -27.53 12.16 -27.26
N GLU A 511 -26.68 11.29 -27.84
CA GLU A 511 -25.92 10.30 -27.08
C GLU A 511 -24.79 10.99 -26.33
N GLU A 512 -24.76 10.84 -25.00
CA GLU A 512 -23.68 11.33 -24.13
C GLU A 512 -22.38 10.58 -24.47
N GLU A 513 -21.29 11.30 -24.74
CA GLU A 513 -19.98 10.68 -25.01
C GLU A 513 -19.53 9.83 -23.80
N PHE A 514 -19.18 8.56 -24.04
CA PHE A 514 -18.62 7.64 -23.03
C PHE A 514 -17.13 7.93 -22.78
N GLU A 515 -16.84 9.19 -22.51
CA GLU A 515 -15.52 9.72 -22.17
C GLU A 515 -15.39 9.86 -20.66
N PHE A 516 -14.20 9.61 -20.11
CA PHE A 516 -13.97 9.57 -18.65
C PHE A 516 -14.55 10.80 -17.92
N PHE A 517 -14.21 12.01 -18.39
CA PHE A 517 -14.66 13.26 -17.78
C PHE A 517 -16.18 13.45 -17.91
N SER A 518 -16.75 13.13 -19.07
CA SER A 518 -18.18 13.23 -19.35
C SER A 518 -18.99 12.26 -18.49
N VAL A 519 -18.47 11.05 -18.26
CA VAL A 519 -19.08 10.05 -17.37
C VAL A 519 -19.10 10.55 -15.93
N LEU A 520 -18.02 11.13 -15.44
CA LEU A 520 -17.96 11.66 -14.08
C LEU A 520 -18.92 12.85 -13.90
N GLU A 521 -18.93 13.80 -14.84
CA GLU A 521 -19.87 14.94 -14.78
C GLU A 521 -21.33 14.46 -14.83
N ALA A 522 -21.66 13.53 -15.73
CA ALA A 522 -23.00 12.94 -15.83
C ALA A 522 -23.40 12.15 -14.58
N LEU A 523 -22.49 11.44 -13.92
CA LEU A 523 -22.75 10.78 -12.64
C LEU A 523 -23.03 11.82 -11.54
N GLY A 524 -22.17 12.84 -11.42
CA GLY A 524 -22.32 13.90 -10.43
C GLY A 524 -23.68 14.62 -10.55
N GLU A 525 -24.16 14.79 -11.77
CA GLU A 525 -25.45 15.43 -12.06
C GLU A 525 -26.65 14.44 -12.06
N ASN A 526 -26.42 13.16 -11.76
CA ASN A 526 -27.42 12.08 -11.80
C ASN A 526 -28.11 11.94 -13.17
N ARG A 527 -27.35 12.16 -14.26
CA ARG A 527 -27.81 12.06 -15.64
C ARG A 527 -27.30 10.83 -16.39
N LEU A 528 -26.29 10.14 -15.86
CA LEU A 528 -25.69 8.99 -16.53
C LEU A 528 -26.74 7.90 -16.81
N SER A 529 -26.86 7.50 -18.08
CA SER A 529 -27.83 6.50 -18.52
C SER A 529 -27.70 5.14 -17.81
N GLU A 530 -28.81 4.41 -17.64
CA GLU A 530 -28.80 3.05 -17.07
C GLU A 530 -27.90 2.10 -17.87
N HIS A 531 -27.81 2.31 -19.19
CA HIS A 531 -26.93 1.53 -20.06
C HIS A 531 -25.45 1.75 -19.70
N HIS A 532 -25.02 3.01 -19.58
CA HIS A 532 -23.65 3.34 -19.20
C HIS A 532 -23.30 2.84 -17.79
N GLN A 533 -24.22 2.99 -16.82
CA GLN A 533 -24.05 2.40 -15.48
C GLN A 533 -23.85 0.89 -15.56
N LYS A 534 -24.67 0.19 -16.37
CA LYS A 534 -24.55 -1.24 -16.57
C LYS A 534 -23.19 -1.63 -17.15
N VAL A 535 -22.71 -0.93 -18.19
CA VAL A 535 -21.39 -1.16 -18.80
C VAL A 535 -20.29 -1.05 -17.75
N LEU A 536 -20.33 -0.02 -16.89
CA LEU A 536 -19.36 0.17 -15.82
C LEU A 536 -19.42 -0.96 -14.77
N THR A 537 -20.63 -1.32 -14.32
CA THR A 537 -20.81 -2.38 -13.29
C THR A 537 -20.48 -3.78 -13.79
N ASP A 538 -20.77 -4.10 -15.05
CA ASP A 538 -20.41 -5.37 -15.67
C ASP A 538 -18.91 -5.41 -15.99
N GLY A 539 -18.35 -4.28 -16.43
CA GLY A 539 -16.94 -4.10 -16.73
C GLY A 539 -16.04 -4.30 -15.51
N ILE A 540 -16.34 -3.65 -14.37
CA ILE A 540 -15.57 -3.83 -13.13
C ILE A 540 -15.66 -5.27 -12.62
N ARG A 541 -16.82 -5.91 -12.74
CA ARG A 541 -17.00 -7.31 -12.32
C ARG A 541 -16.13 -8.24 -13.15
N LYS A 542 -16.11 -8.04 -14.47
CA LYS A 542 -15.26 -8.79 -15.38
C LYS A 542 -13.78 -8.52 -15.15
N LEU A 543 -13.38 -7.27 -14.90
CA LEU A 543 -11.99 -6.91 -14.61
C LEU A 543 -11.50 -7.65 -13.36
N VAL A 544 -12.32 -7.74 -12.31
CA VAL A 544 -12.03 -8.53 -11.10
C VAL A 544 -12.01 -10.03 -11.40
N GLU A 545 -12.98 -10.56 -12.15
CA GLU A 545 -13.03 -11.98 -12.52
C GLU A 545 -11.87 -12.41 -13.44
N GLY A 546 -11.45 -11.54 -14.35
CA GLY A 546 -10.35 -11.75 -15.31
C GLY A 546 -8.97 -11.57 -14.70
N SER A 547 -8.82 -10.68 -13.70
CA SER A 547 -7.58 -10.55 -12.91
C SER A 547 -7.18 -11.86 -12.25
N ALA A 548 -8.13 -12.75 -11.98
CA ALA A 548 -7.87 -14.08 -11.44
C ALA A 548 -7.23 -15.08 -12.41
N GLN A 549 -7.23 -14.79 -13.71
CA GLN A 549 -6.69 -15.65 -14.78
C GLN A 549 -5.25 -15.28 -15.19
N LEU A 550 -4.77 -14.10 -14.78
CA LEU A 550 -3.38 -13.64 -14.91
C LEU A 550 -2.50 -14.18 -13.77
#